data_AF-A0A7X6Q4G7-F1
#
_entry.id   AF-A0A7X6Q4G7-F1
#
_cell.length_a   1.000
_cell.length_b   1.000
_cell.length_c   1.000
_cell.angle_alpha   90.00
_cell.angle_beta   90.00
_cell.angle_gamma   90.00
#
_symmetry.space_group_name_H-M   'P 1'
#
loop_
_entity.id
_entity.type
_entity.pdbx_description
1 polymer ?
#
loop_
_entity_poly.entity_id
_entity_poly.type
_entity_poly.pdbx_seq_one_letter_code
_entity_poly.pdbx_strand_id
1 'polypeptide(L)'
;ITNYTQLARFSNMCGAEIPRWIAKRLQGYGDDVKSIRAFGHDVVTKLCDELRSGGAPGIHFYTLNQAEPVLKIWRELEGKS
;
A
#
# COMPACT_ATOMS: atom_id res chain seq x y z
N ILE A 1 3.18 1.49 -0.50
CA ILE A 1 4.40 0.64 -0.56
C ILE A 1 5.57 1.53 -0.95
N THR A 2 6.62 1.61 -0.12
CA THR A 2 7.79 2.49 -0.40
C THR A 2 9.02 1.72 -0.85
N ASN A 3 9.05 0.39 -0.65
CA ASN A 3 10.14 -0.51 -1.02
C ASN A 3 9.61 -1.96 -1.16
N TYR A 4 9.82 -2.57 -2.34
CA TYR A 4 9.37 -3.94 -2.63
C TYR A 4 10.08 -5.01 -1.78
N THR A 5 11.39 -4.88 -1.57
CA THR A 5 12.19 -5.81 -0.77
C THR A 5 11.70 -5.84 0.68
N GLN A 6 11.33 -4.69 1.25
CA GLN A 6 10.73 -4.65 2.58
C GLN A 6 9.34 -5.30 2.59
N LEU A 7 8.49 -5.01 1.61
CA LEU A 7 7.16 -5.62 1.50
C LEU A 7 7.24 -7.15 1.42
N ALA A 8 8.12 -7.68 0.55
CA ALA A 8 8.32 -9.12 0.40
C ALA A 8 8.83 -9.78 1.69
N ARG A 9 9.74 -9.12 2.42
CA ARG A 9 10.21 -9.60 3.72
C ARG A 9 9.07 -9.63 4.76
N PHE A 10 8.31 -8.55 4.89
CA PHE A 10 7.17 -8.51 5.83
C PHE A 10 6.11 -9.57 5.49
N SER A 11 5.77 -9.73 4.22
CA SER A 11 4.82 -10.73 3.76
C SER A 11 5.26 -12.15 4.15
N ASN A 12 6.52 -12.49 3.88
CA ASN A 12 7.09 -13.79 4.22
C ASN A 12 7.17 -14.04 5.74
N MET A 13 7.44 -13.01 6.54
CA MET A 13 7.51 -13.15 8.00
C MET A 13 6.14 -13.35 8.65
N CYS A 14 5.07 -12.80 8.07
CA CYS A 14 3.72 -12.87 8.62
C CYS A 14 2.85 -13.96 7.98
N GLY A 15 3.38 -14.74 7.03
CA GLY A 15 2.61 -15.74 6.26
C GLY A 15 1.56 -15.14 5.31
N ALA A 16 1.63 -13.84 5.05
CA ALA A 16 0.76 -13.17 4.09
C ALA A 16 1.33 -13.38 2.68
N GLU A 17 0.49 -13.72 1.70
CA GLU A 17 0.90 -13.81 0.30
C GLU A 17 0.75 -12.45 -0.39
N ILE A 18 1.77 -12.02 -1.13
CA ILE A 18 1.63 -10.88 -2.05
C ILE A 18 0.89 -11.36 -3.30
N PRO A 19 -0.25 -10.75 -3.66
CA PRO A 19 -0.95 -11.09 -4.89
C PRO A 19 -0.02 -11.05 -6.12
N ARG A 20 -0.06 -12.10 -6.95
CA ARG A 20 0.83 -12.24 -8.12
C ARG A 20 0.84 -11.03 -9.05
N TRP A 21 -0.31 -10.38 -9.23
CA TRP A 21 -0.43 -9.19 -10.09
C TRP A 21 0.34 -7.98 -9.54
N ILE A 22 0.39 -7.81 -8.21
CA ILE A 22 1.18 -6.76 -7.55
C ILE A 22 2.66 -7.03 -7.75
N ALA A 23 3.11 -8.27 -7.51
CA ALA A 23 4.50 -8.65 -7.67
C ALA A 23 4.98 -8.45 -9.12
N LYS A 24 4.20 -8.90 -10.11
CA LYS A 24 4.52 -8.73 -11.53
C LYS A 24 4.60 -7.25 -11.93
N ARG A 25 3.68 -6.42 -11.43
CA ARG A 25 3.69 -4.98 -11.72
C ARG A 25 4.90 -4.28 -11.10
N LEU A 26 5.26 -4.63 -9.86
CA LEU A 26 6.42 -4.09 -9.17
C LEU A 26 7.74 -4.49 -9.84
N GLN A 27 7.87 -5.76 -10.27
CA GLN A 27 9.02 -6.22 -11.04
C GLN A 27 9.21 -5.43 -12.35
N GLY A 28 8.11 -5.07 -13.02
CA GLY A 28 8.15 -4.29 -14.26
C GLY A 28 8.69 -2.86 -14.10
N TYR A 29 8.74 -2.31 -12.88
CA TYR A 29 9.29 -0.98 -12.63
C TYR A 29 10.80 -0.97 -12.35
N GLY A 30 11.43 -2.13 -12.11
CA GLY A 30 12.86 -2.22 -11.80
C GLY A 30 13.24 -1.30 -10.63
N ASP A 31 14.16 -0.36 -10.89
CA ASP A 31 14.66 0.60 -9.90
C ASP A 31 13.92 1.95 -9.93
N ASP A 32 12.83 2.08 -10.68
CA ASP A 32 12.01 3.30 -10.67
C ASP A 32 11.21 3.44 -9.37
N VAL A 33 11.88 3.99 -8.37
CA VAL A 33 11.33 4.24 -7.03
C VAL A 33 10.08 5.13 -7.09
N LYS A 34 9.98 6.07 -8.05
CA LYS A 34 8.82 6.96 -8.16
C LYS A 34 7.60 6.15 -8.59
N SER A 35 7.75 5.32 -9.63
CA SER A 35 6.68 4.45 -10.12
C SER A 35 6.27 3.40 -9.10
N ILE A 36 7.23 2.80 -8.37
CA ILE A 36 6.95 1.87 -7.27
C ILE A 36 6.12 2.53 -6.18
N ARG A 37 6.49 3.74 -5.77
CA ARG A 37 5.78 4.48 -4.72
C ARG A 37 4.38 4.88 -5.18
N ALA A 38 4.23 5.36 -6.41
CA ALA A 38 2.93 5.73 -6.97
C ALA A 38 1.99 4.51 -7.05
N PHE A 39 2.43 3.42 -7.67
CA PHE A 39 1.64 2.19 -7.73
C PHE A 39 1.32 1.65 -6.33
N GLY A 40 2.31 1.64 -5.46
CA GLY A 40 2.17 1.18 -4.09
C GLY A 40 1.23 2.04 -3.23
N HIS A 41 1.02 3.29 -3.60
CA HIS A 41 0.08 4.19 -2.98
C HIS A 41 -1.33 3.87 -3.48
N ASP A 42 -1.52 3.78 -4.79
CA ASP A 42 -2.83 3.49 -5.41
C ASP A 42 -3.44 2.16 -4.92
N VAL A 43 -2.61 1.12 -4.81
CA VAL A 43 -3.03 -0.19 -4.29
C VAL A 43 -3.55 -0.07 -2.86
N VAL A 44 -2.84 0.67 -2.00
CA VAL A 44 -3.22 0.80 -0.58
C VAL A 44 -4.43 1.70 -0.43
N THR A 45 -4.51 2.83 -1.16
CA THR A 45 -5.71 3.69 -1.16
C THR A 45 -6.96 2.91 -1.56
N LYS A 46 -6.87 2.09 -2.61
CA LYS A 46 -7.99 1.25 -3.05
C LYS A 46 -8.39 0.23 -2.00
N LEU A 47 -7.42 -0.46 -1.39
CA LEU A 47 -7.69 -1.42 -0.31
C LEU A 47 -8.37 -0.75 0.89
N CYS A 48 -7.92 0.44 1.28
CA CYS A 48 -8.54 1.19 2.37
C CYS A 48 -9.99 1.56 2.05
N ASP A 49 -10.28 1.97 0.81
CA ASP A 49 -11.63 2.31 0.36
C ASP A 49 -12.55 1.07 0.34
N GLU A 50 -12.04 -0.07 -0.12
CA GLU A 50 -12.75 -1.36 -0.09
C GLU A 50 -13.05 -1.81 1.34
N LEU A 51 -12.08 -1.72 2.26
CA LEU A 51 -12.27 -2.06 3.67
C LEU A 51 -13.29 -1.14 4.35
N ARG A 52 -13.21 0.17 4.09
CA ARG A 52 -14.19 1.15 4.61
C ARG A 52 -15.59 0.87 4.08
N SER A 53 -15.71 0.66 2.78
CA SER A 53 -16.99 0.34 2.12
C SER A 53 -17.56 -1.00 2.59
N GLY A 54 -16.69 -1.94 2.98
CA GLY A 54 -17.04 -3.21 3.60
C GLY A 54 -17.40 -3.13 5.09
N GLY A 55 -17.41 -1.92 5.69
CA GLY A 55 -17.83 -1.72 7.08
C GLY A 55 -16.75 -1.98 8.12
N ALA A 56 -15.45 -1.95 7.74
CA ALA A 56 -14.37 -2.05 8.71
C ALA A 56 -14.47 -0.91 9.75
N PRO A 57 -14.30 -1.20 11.06
CA PRO A 57 -14.46 -0.20 12.12
C PRO A 57 -13.31 0.82 12.16
N GLY A 58 -12.18 0.52 11.51
CA GLY A 58 -11.02 1.39 11.44
C GLY A 58 -9.85 0.73 10.70
N ILE A 59 -8.84 1.53 10.37
CA ILE A 59 -7.63 1.09 9.66
C ILE A 59 -6.41 1.51 10.47
N HIS A 60 -5.50 0.57 10.73
CA HIS A 60 -4.23 0.83 11.40
C HIS A 60 -3.07 0.79 10.40
N PHE A 61 -2.26 1.84 10.36
CA PHE A 61 -1.13 1.95 9.43
C PHE A 61 0.21 1.72 10.14
N TYR A 62 1.00 0.78 9.62
CA TYR A 62 2.43 0.71 9.94
C TYR A 62 3.21 1.73 9.11
N THR A 63 3.42 2.91 9.68
CA THR A 63 4.04 4.05 8.99
C THR A 63 5.54 3.90 8.77
N LEU A 64 6.21 3.01 9.53
CA LEU A 64 7.66 2.83 9.51
C LEU A 64 8.42 4.17 9.65
N ASN A 65 7.95 5.02 10.58
CA ASN A 65 8.47 6.37 10.83
C ASN A 65 8.32 7.35 9.64
N GLN A 66 7.43 7.07 8.69
CA GLN A 66 7.12 7.92 7.55
C GLN A 66 5.63 8.31 7.54
N ALA A 67 5.33 9.55 7.92
CA ALA A 67 3.95 10.03 7.99
C ALA A 67 3.33 10.35 6.61
N GLU A 68 4.13 10.91 5.68
CA GLU A 68 3.63 11.47 4.43
C GLU A 68 2.81 10.49 3.56
N PRO A 69 3.23 9.21 3.37
CA PRO A 69 2.43 8.28 2.57
C PRO A 69 1.04 8.03 3.15
N VAL A 70 0.92 7.97 4.48
CA VAL A 70 -0.34 7.72 5.18
C VAL A 70 -1.23 8.97 5.15
N LEU A 71 -0.65 10.14 5.37
CA LEU A 71 -1.38 11.42 5.27
C LEU A 71 -1.97 11.64 3.88
N LYS A 72 -1.23 11.26 2.83
CA LYS A 72 -1.72 11.35 1.45
C LYS A 72 -2.94 10.44 1.23
N ILE A 73 -2.86 9.17 1.66
CA ILE A 73 -3.99 8.23 1.59
C ILE A 73 -5.19 8.78 2.35
N TRP A 74 -4.97 9.29 3.57
CA TRP A 74 -6.03 9.84 4.40
C TRP A 74 -6.78 10.98 3.71
N ARG A 75 -6.07 11.98 3.18
CA ARG A 75 -6.67 13.12 2.47
C ARG A 75 -7.50 12.69 1.26
N GLU A 76 -7.02 11.69 0.51
CA GLU A 76 -7.75 11.17 -0.65
C GLU A 76 -9.01 10.39 -0.27
N LEU A 77 -9.04 9.74 0.91
CA LEU A 77 -10.22 9.05 1.42
C LEU A 77 -11.24 10.02 2.03
N GLU A 78 -10.80 11.07 2.72
CA GLU A 78 -11.69 12.12 3.25
C GLU A 78 -12.43 12.88 2.15
N GLY A 79 -11.75 13.20 1.04
CA GLY A 79 -12.37 13.89 -0.09
C GLY A 79 -13.38 13.06 -0.89
N LYS A 80 -13.56 11.77 -0.57
CA LYS A 80 -14.55 10.87 -1.19
C LYS A 80 -15.82 10.68 -0.36
N SER A 81 -15.97 11.40 0.75
CA SER A 81 -17.12 11.29 1.65
C SER A 81 -18.27 12.22 1.30
#